data_AF-A0A2A2CY63-F1
#
_entry.id   AF-A0A2A2CY63-F1
#
_cell.length_a   1.000
_cell.length_b   1.000
_cell.length_c   1.000
_cell.angle_alpha   90.00
_cell.angle_beta   90.00
_cell.angle_gamma   90.00
#
_symmetry.space_group_name_H-M   'P 1'
#
loop_
_entity.id
_entity.type
_entity.pdbx_description
1 polymer ?
#
loop_
_entity_poly.entity_id
_entity_poly.type
_entity_poly.pdbx_seq_one_letter_code
_entity_poly.pdbx_strand_id
1 'polypeptide(L)'
;MAGALACAAVVATLISPAGARASATVAGLELRAPEGTTVLPNVDDDARRCALRPGDLDRLDVAVDERLAACHDAADEVVNGAADAEDLTPLSVLPLAAGDRAEGQVSLPAAQRPYARVFVVRDGRYVSLGADGRLTARELRRGARLAVEARDIVRDRERWDGRIDVTLTVTRDGVTRAARAALHVAPVLLQHDLQRARHVFAAAPGPGEGQPVEVPTATRPPGQWREFADSLREAARSSGLPDSDLRFQPGTARWWKDIWRQDIAEPGYVTRETPHGRHTMRVLLRSPNHWTSADGRSASLRRAGRLLYQDLRGPGVGVVQQYTPTSRREKNVDELLNFTGNFESLPPYAGHPRGRVLYGSSADRRPDPSFVRMLDAQGQQPSVVLDTSWLLVGHVDETVHVVRADNARGWTLAVSDPRGALALLEQARAAGEGGQRLFADTVAEHKPTVDELLRHERRAGDNEDAARHIDGQLAVLLRETGLKPREIVRLPVLYYRVEAGEGRPRRHIALSPALANGLSLTARDFAAPAPHGPRVAGRDLFRAETERALATGGVRVRWVENFSWAHLGGGEVHCATNALREIT
;
A
#
# COMPACT_ATOMS: atom_id res chain seq x y z
N MET A 1 -40.24 -24.73 55.26
CA MET A 1 -41.44 -24.19 55.92
C MET A 1 -41.65 -22.77 55.46
N ALA A 2 -42.89 -22.46 55.10
CA ALA A 2 -43.37 -21.18 54.60
C ALA A 2 -43.41 -20.10 55.70
N GLY A 3 -43.48 -18.84 55.28
CA GLY A 3 -43.81 -17.71 56.15
C GLY A 3 -43.63 -16.36 55.44
N ALA A 4 -44.69 -15.88 54.78
CA ALA A 4 -44.77 -14.62 54.05
C ALA A 4 -45.01 -13.41 54.99
N LEU A 5 -44.56 -12.21 54.58
CA LEU A 5 -45.05 -10.84 54.93
C LEU A 5 -44.13 -9.83 54.22
N ALA A 6 -44.50 -8.64 53.76
CA ALA A 6 -45.75 -8.01 53.32
C ALA A 6 -45.33 -6.68 52.63
N CYS A 7 -46.20 -6.16 51.77
CA CYS A 7 -46.03 -4.96 50.95
C CYS A 7 -45.76 -3.65 51.71
N ALA A 8 -45.00 -2.75 51.09
CA ALA A 8 -45.28 -1.31 51.12
C ALA A 8 -44.72 -0.65 49.84
N ALA A 9 -45.61 -0.39 48.88
CA ALA A 9 -45.33 0.45 47.72
C ALA A 9 -45.72 1.90 48.06
N VAL A 10 -44.77 2.83 47.96
CA VAL A 10 -45.03 4.26 48.09
C VAL A 10 -45.44 4.80 46.72
N VAL A 11 -46.73 5.14 46.61
CA VAL A 11 -47.29 5.89 45.49
C VAL A 11 -46.96 7.36 45.69
N ALA A 12 -46.04 7.90 44.88
CA ALA A 12 -45.85 9.34 44.73
C ALA A 12 -46.67 9.81 43.52
N THR A 13 -47.87 10.30 43.79
CA THR A 13 -48.69 11.09 42.85
C THR A 13 -48.00 12.42 42.57
N LEU A 14 -47.42 12.57 41.38
CA LEU A 14 -47.13 13.89 40.81
C LEU A 14 -48.18 14.20 39.75
N ILE A 15 -49.06 15.13 40.12
CA ILE A 15 -50.06 15.78 39.27
C ILE A 15 -49.31 16.43 38.10
N SER A 16 -49.56 15.96 36.88
CA SER A 16 -49.10 16.64 35.67
C SER A 16 -49.94 17.91 35.45
N PRO A 17 -49.36 19.12 35.37
CA PRO A 17 -50.07 20.25 34.82
C PRO A 17 -50.21 20.01 33.30
N ALA A 18 -51.43 19.65 32.89
CA ALA A 18 -51.88 19.78 31.52
C ALA A 18 -51.69 21.24 31.09
N GLY A 19 -50.83 21.46 30.11
CA GLY A 19 -50.51 22.82 29.66
C GLY A 19 -49.22 22.99 28.88
N ALA A 20 -48.56 21.93 28.42
CA ALA A 20 -47.58 22.06 27.36
C ALA A 20 -48.35 22.08 26.03
N ARG A 21 -48.56 23.29 25.47
CA ARG A 21 -48.76 23.40 24.02
C ARG A 21 -47.61 22.63 23.38
N ALA A 22 -47.95 21.53 22.72
CA ALA A 22 -47.07 20.84 21.81
C ALA A 22 -46.46 21.91 20.90
N SER A 23 -45.17 22.19 21.12
CA SER A 23 -44.36 22.93 20.17
C SER A 23 -44.47 22.16 18.87
N ALA A 24 -45.18 22.74 17.91
CA ALA A 24 -45.33 22.16 16.59
C ALA A 24 -43.93 21.89 16.04
N THR A 25 -43.57 20.60 15.99
CA THR A 25 -42.51 20.11 15.12
C THR A 25 -42.87 20.57 13.71
N VAL A 26 -42.05 21.45 13.14
CA VAL A 26 -42.07 21.62 11.69
C VAL A 26 -41.47 20.34 11.13
N ALA A 27 -42.33 19.41 10.72
CA ALA A 27 -41.93 18.33 9.83
C ALA A 27 -41.26 18.95 8.58
N GLY A 28 -40.10 18.43 8.17
CA GLY A 28 -39.57 18.68 6.82
C GLY A 28 -38.16 19.25 6.66
N LEU A 29 -37.45 19.72 7.71
CA LEU A 29 -36.03 20.09 7.56
C LEU A 29 -35.16 18.84 7.57
N GLU A 30 -34.68 18.43 6.40
CA GLU A 30 -33.90 17.21 6.23
C GLU A 30 -32.71 17.42 5.29
N LEU A 31 -31.58 16.85 5.65
CA LEU A 31 -30.36 16.78 4.85
C LEU A 31 -30.07 15.30 4.58
N ARG A 32 -30.25 14.86 3.32
CA ARG A 32 -30.12 13.45 2.92
C ARG A 32 -28.83 13.19 2.18
N ALA A 33 -28.26 12.01 2.36
CA ALA A 33 -27.14 11.48 1.58
C ALA A 33 -27.66 10.34 0.68
N PRO A 34 -28.23 10.65 -0.52
CA PRO A 34 -28.94 9.68 -1.35
C PRO A 34 -28.07 8.52 -1.85
N GLU A 35 -26.75 8.69 -1.90
CA GLU A 35 -25.79 7.69 -2.36
C GLU A 35 -25.00 7.07 -1.20
N GLY A 36 -25.46 7.23 0.04
CA GLY A 36 -24.76 6.76 1.22
C GLY A 36 -23.83 7.82 1.83
N THR A 37 -23.17 7.44 2.92
CA THR A 37 -22.45 8.38 3.79
C THR A 37 -20.92 8.28 3.70
N THR A 38 -20.41 7.41 2.81
CA THR A 38 -18.98 7.28 2.55
C THR A 38 -18.55 8.36 1.55
N VAL A 39 -17.44 9.03 1.83
CA VAL A 39 -16.86 10.11 1.01
C VAL A 39 -15.51 9.66 0.49
N LEU A 40 -15.25 9.79 -0.82
CA LEU A 40 -13.90 9.54 -1.31
C LEU A 40 -12.98 10.72 -0.96
N PRO A 41 -11.72 10.45 -0.59
CA PRO A 41 -10.67 11.46 -0.62
C PRO A 41 -10.40 11.85 -2.07
N ASN A 42 -10.73 13.08 -2.47
CA ASN A 42 -10.58 13.58 -3.84
C ASN A 42 -9.11 14.01 -4.09
N VAL A 43 -8.23 13.00 -4.09
CA VAL A 43 -6.76 13.13 -4.05
C VAL A 43 -6.09 12.73 -5.37
N ASP A 44 -6.87 12.47 -6.41
CA ASP A 44 -6.41 12.26 -7.78
C ASP A 44 -6.34 13.58 -8.58
N ASP A 45 -6.19 13.47 -9.89
CA ASP A 45 -5.93 14.61 -10.79
C ASP A 45 -6.58 14.35 -12.15
N ASP A 46 -7.90 14.42 -12.20
CA ASP A 46 -8.72 14.14 -13.37
C ASP A 46 -8.38 15.02 -14.55
N ALA A 47 -8.15 16.31 -14.30
CA ALA A 47 -7.80 17.28 -15.32
C ALA A 47 -6.32 17.23 -15.74
N ARG A 48 -5.50 16.37 -15.10
CA ARG A 48 -4.04 16.28 -15.29
C ARG A 48 -3.35 17.64 -15.15
N ARG A 49 -3.83 18.47 -14.23
CA ARG A 49 -3.35 19.84 -13.99
C ARG A 49 -2.06 19.85 -13.17
N CYS A 50 -1.78 18.78 -12.43
CA CYS A 50 -0.62 18.69 -11.57
C CYS A 50 0.58 18.12 -12.35
N ALA A 51 1.28 18.99 -13.08
CA ALA A 51 2.47 18.60 -13.85
C ALA A 51 3.79 18.81 -13.08
N LEU A 52 4.80 18.00 -13.43
CA LEU A 52 6.19 18.32 -13.10
C LEU A 52 6.65 19.53 -13.92
N ARG A 53 7.49 20.36 -13.30
CA ARG A 53 8.20 21.47 -13.92
C ARG A 53 9.55 20.96 -14.47
N PRO A 54 10.12 21.62 -15.49
CA PRO A 54 11.46 21.29 -15.97
C PRO A 54 12.49 21.23 -14.84
N GLY A 55 13.21 20.09 -14.76
CA GLY A 55 14.25 19.84 -13.74
C GLY A 55 13.74 19.26 -12.42
N ASP A 56 12.43 19.14 -12.21
CA ASP A 56 11.87 18.58 -10.97
C ASP A 56 12.32 17.15 -10.72
N LEU A 57 12.47 16.31 -11.75
CA LEU A 57 12.91 14.92 -11.57
C LEU A 57 14.30 14.80 -10.93
N ASP A 58 15.15 15.81 -11.12
CA ASP A 58 16.56 15.75 -10.71
C ASP A 58 16.87 16.52 -9.43
N ARG A 59 15.99 17.44 -9.01
CA ARG A 59 16.25 18.36 -7.91
C ARG A 59 16.27 17.66 -6.56
N LEU A 60 17.31 17.88 -5.75
CA LEU A 60 17.38 17.36 -4.37
C LEU A 60 16.75 18.37 -3.41
N ASP A 61 15.42 18.50 -3.47
CA ASP A 61 14.67 19.50 -2.70
C ASP A 61 13.28 18.96 -2.33
N VAL A 62 13.05 18.85 -1.03
CA VAL A 62 11.77 18.40 -0.45
C VAL A 62 10.60 19.31 -0.85
N ALA A 63 10.84 20.59 -1.15
CA ALA A 63 9.78 21.50 -1.61
C ALA A 63 9.17 21.07 -2.96
N VAL A 64 9.93 20.34 -3.79
CA VAL A 64 9.39 19.71 -5.01
C VAL A 64 8.40 18.62 -4.63
N ASP A 65 8.79 17.77 -3.68
CA ASP A 65 7.98 16.65 -3.22
C ASP A 65 6.69 17.12 -2.52
N GLU A 66 6.79 18.10 -1.63
CA GLU A 66 5.63 18.71 -0.94
C GLU A 66 4.67 19.38 -1.91
N ARG A 67 5.18 20.13 -2.89
CA ARG A 67 4.33 20.74 -3.93
C ARG A 67 3.63 19.70 -4.79
N LEU A 68 4.31 18.60 -5.14
CA LEU A 68 3.69 17.53 -5.93
C LEU A 68 2.59 16.82 -5.14
N ALA A 69 2.78 16.57 -3.84
CA ALA A 69 1.74 16.02 -2.96
C ALA A 69 0.55 16.97 -2.77
N ALA A 70 0.79 18.27 -2.65
CA ALA A 70 -0.25 19.26 -2.38
C ALA A 70 -1.16 19.56 -3.59
N CYS A 71 -0.88 18.98 -4.76
CA CYS A 71 -1.68 19.18 -5.97
C CYS A 71 -2.46 17.90 -6.30
N HIS A 72 -3.79 18.04 -6.23
CA HIS A 72 -4.83 17.04 -6.53
C HIS A 72 -6.17 17.79 -6.67
N ASP A 73 -7.27 17.16 -7.08
CA ASP A 73 -8.52 17.87 -7.37
C ASP A 73 -9.08 18.66 -6.18
N ALA A 74 -9.08 18.10 -4.97
CA ALA A 74 -9.48 18.85 -3.77
C ALA A 74 -8.52 19.97 -3.29
N ALA A 75 -7.43 20.25 -4.00
CA ALA A 75 -6.45 21.28 -3.62
C ALA A 75 -6.99 22.72 -3.77
N ASP A 76 -8.00 22.95 -4.62
CA ASP A 76 -8.66 24.25 -4.81
C ASP A 76 -10.19 24.11 -4.81
N GLU A 77 -10.92 25.20 -5.03
CA GLU A 77 -12.40 25.23 -4.92
C GLU A 77 -13.13 24.93 -6.24
N VAL A 78 -12.44 24.45 -7.27
CA VAL A 78 -13.01 24.24 -8.60
C VAL A 78 -13.22 22.75 -8.84
N VAL A 79 -14.43 22.36 -9.23
CA VAL A 79 -14.74 21.01 -9.73
C VAL A 79 -14.41 20.96 -11.22
N ASN A 80 -13.34 20.27 -11.59
CA ASN A 80 -12.67 20.30 -12.89
C ASN A 80 -13.28 19.31 -13.91
N GLY A 81 -14.59 19.41 -14.12
CA GLY A 81 -15.30 18.64 -15.14
C GLY A 81 -16.11 17.48 -14.57
N ALA A 82 -16.51 16.56 -15.45
CA ALA A 82 -17.42 15.47 -15.10
C ALA A 82 -16.76 14.37 -14.26
N ALA A 83 -15.48 14.07 -14.51
CA ALA A 83 -14.76 13.04 -13.75
C ALA A 83 -14.59 13.46 -12.28
N ASP A 84 -14.09 14.67 -12.02
CA ASP A 84 -13.96 15.22 -10.64
C ASP A 84 -15.32 15.27 -9.92
N ALA A 85 -16.38 15.57 -10.67
CA ALA A 85 -17.74 15.55 -10.12
C ALA A 85 -18.22 14.15 -9.69
N GLU A 86 -17.69 13.06 -10.23
CA GLU A 86 -18.02 11.68 -9.85
C GLU A 86 -17.42 11.29 -8.48
N ASP A 87 -16.29 11.88 -8.09
CA ASP A 87 -15.66 11.68 -6.79
C ASP A 87 -16.38 12.36 -5.63
N LEU A 88 -17.17 13.40 -5.93
CA LEU A 88 -17.98 14.09 -4.93
C LEU A 88 -19.09 13.19 -4.37
N THR A 89 -19.48 13.43 -3.11
CA THR A 89 -20.58 12.73 -2.43
C THR A 89 -21.82 13.60 -2.41
N PRO A 90 -22.90 13.26 -3.15
CA PRO A 90 -24.09 14.09 -3.19
C PRO A 90 -24.80 14.16 -1.85
N LEU A 91 -25.24 15.36 -1.48
CA LEU A 91 -26.26 15.56 -0.44
C LEU A 91 -27.44 16.32 -1.04
N SER A 92 -28.62 16.18 -0.43
CA SER A 92 -29.82 16.91 -0.85
C SER A 92 -30.53 17.53 0.34
N VAL A 93 -30.89 18.80 0.17
CA VAL A 93 -31.79 19.54 1.04
C VAL A 93 -33.18 19.46 0.42
N LEU A 94 -34.16 18.91 1.15
CA LEU A 94 -35.52 18.83 0.66
C LEU A 94 -36.18 20.22 0.54
N PRO A 95 -37.14 20.40 -0.37
CA PRO A 95 -37.94 21.63 -0.44
C PRO A 95 -38.60 21.96 0.90
N LEU A 96 -38.41 23.19 1.37
CA LEU A 96 -38.98 23.69 2.61
C LEU A 96 -40.08 24.71 2.34
N ALA A 97 -41.12 24.71 3.16
CA ALA A 97 -42.06 25.83 3.23
C ALA A 97 -41.40 27.04 3.92
N ALA A 98 -40.45 27.68 3.21
CA ALA A 98 -39.67 28.81 3.69
C ALA A 98 -40.24 30.15 3.15
N GLY A 99 -40.31 31.17 4.01
CA GLY A 99 -40.69 32.54 3.59
C GLY A 99 -39.55 33.24 2.87
N ASP A 100 -39.81 34.40 2.24
CA ASP A 100 -38.81 35.14 1.45
C ASP A 100 -37.59 35.63 2.26
N ARG A 101 -37.71 35.70 3.58
CA ARG A 101 -36.64 36.10 4.51
C ARG A 101 -35.93 34.93 5.20
N ALA A 102 -36.18 33.70 4.78
CA ALA A 102 -35.48 32.55 5.36
C ALA A 102 -34.01 32.53 4.94
N GLU A 103 -33.12 32.30 5.91
CA GLU A 103 -31.68 32.19 5.67
C GLU A 103 -31.21 30.78 6.01
N GLY A 104 -30.48 30.16 5.08
CA GLY A 104 -29.87 28.86 5.26
C GLY A 104 -28.37 28.96 5.40
N GLN A 105 -27.79 28.18 6.29
CA GLN A 105 -26.35 28.06 6.47
C GLN A 105 -25.95 26.59 6.57
N VAL A 106 -25.07 26.16 5.66
CA VAL A 106 -24.40 24.85 5.71
C VAL A 106 -23.04 25.06 6.36
N SER A 107 -22.69 24.21 7.32
CA SER A 107 -21.44 24.34 8.05
C SER A 107 -20.83 23.00 8.41
N LEU A 108 -19.50 23.01 8.55
CA LEU A 108 -18.71 21.95 9.14
C LEU A 108 -18.15 22.42 10.50
N PRO A 109 -17.99 21.53 11.49
CA PRO A 109 -17.19 21.78 12.69
C PRO A 109 -15.82 22.36 12.32
N ALA A 110 -15.32 23.32 13.11
CA ALA A 110 -14.07 24.02 12.82
C ALA A 110 -12.88 23.06 12.61
N ALA A 111 -12.81 21.98 13.40
CA ALA A 111 -11.77 20.95 13.29
C ALA A 111 -11.84 20.13 11.98
N GLN A 112 -13.00 20.06 11.31
CA GLN A 112 -13.21 19.28 10.09
C GLN A 112 -13.04 20.12 8.80
N ARG A 113 -13.13 21.45 8.89
CA ARG A 113 -13.02 22.37 7.73
C ARG A 113 -11.72 22.23 6.92
N PRO A 114 -10.55 21.92 7.52
CA PRO A 114 -9.34 21.66 6.73
C PRO A 114 -9.44 20.43 5.85
N TYR A 115 -10.29 19.45 6.21
CA TYR A 115 -10.31 18.11 5.62
C TYR A 115 -11.49 17.85 4.68
N ALA A 116 -12.46 18.76 4.60
CA ALA A 116 -13.62 18.58 3.74
C ALA A 116 -14.13 19.90 3.18
N ARG A 117 -14.77 19.84 2.01
CA ARG A 117 -15.41 20.98 1.34
C ARG A 117 -16.84 20.62 0.96
N VAL A 118 -17.73 21.60 1.01
CA VAL A 118 -19.13 21.45 0.59
C VAL A 118 -19.43 22.42 -0.54
N PHE A 119 -20.03 21.89 -1.60
CA PHE A 119 -20.49 22.63 -2.76
C PHE A 119 -22.02 22.68 -2.80
N VAL A 120 -22.55 23.70 -3.47
CA VAL A 120 -23.95 23.77 -3.89
C VAL A 120 -24.02 23.81 -5.41
N VAL A 121 -25.02 23.15 -6.00
CA VAL A 121 -25.25 23.21 -7.44
C VAL A 121 -26.08 24.45 -7.78
N ARG A 122 -25.49 25.39 -8.51
CA ARG A 122 -26.13 26.62 -9.03
C ARG A 122 -25.94 26.69 -10.54
N ASP A 123 -27.05 26.84 -11.27
CA ASP A 123 -27.05 26.89 -12.74
C ASP A 123 -26.26 25.74 -13.40
N GLY A 124 -26.39 24.54 -12.81
CA GLY A 124 -25.71 23.32 -13.28
C GLY A 124 -24.23 23.22 -12.93
N ARG A 125 -23.68 24.15 -12.13
CA ARG A 125 -22.27 24.18 -11.71
C ARG A 125 -22.14 23.98 -10.21
N TYR A 126 -21.06 23.32 -9.80
CA TYR A 126 -20.67 23.25 -8.39
C TYR A 126 -20.03 24.57 -7.97
N VAL A 127 -20.56 25.17 -6.91
CA VAL A 127 -20.04 26.40 -6.30
C VAL A 127 -19.68 26.10 -4.87
N SER A 128 -18.42 26.32 -4.49
CA SER A 128 -17.96 26.16 -3.11
C SER A 128 -18.79 27.06 -2.19
N LEU A 129 -19.29 26.50 -1.09
CA LEU A 129 -20.02 27.27 -0.09
C LEU A 129 -19.10 28.09 0.83
N GLY A 130 -17.79 27.84 0.79
CA GLY A 130 -16.80 28.51 1.62
C GLY A 130 -17.11 28.42 3.12
N ALA A 131 -16.57 29.37 3.90
CA ALA A 131 -16.81 29.44 5.34
C ALA A 131 -18.21 29.96 5.70
N ASP A 132 -18.83 30.76 4.82
CA ASP A 132 -20.10 31.43 5.08
C ASP A 132 -21.30 30.49 4.90
N GLY A 133 -21.20 29.49 4.02
CA GLY A 133 -22.15 28.39 3.98
C GLY A 133 -23.54 28.74 3.42
N ARG A 134 -23.72 29.91 2.80
CA ARG A 134 -25.05 30.51 2.61
C ARG A 134 -25.89 29.81 1.53
N LEU A 135 -27.13 29.47 1.90
CA LEU A 135 -28.23 29.11 1.01
C LEU A 135 -29.32 30.19 1.05
N THR A 136 -29.80 30.55 -0.13
CA THR A 136 -30.86 31.55 -0.32
C THR A 136 -32.23 31.00 0.03
N ALA A 137 -33.18 31.87 0.36
CA ALA A 137 -34.59 31.49 0.56
C ALA A 137 -35.19 30.75 -0.65
N ARG A 138 -34.75 31.08 -1.87
CA ARG A 138 -35.18 30.41 -3.10
C ARG A 138 -34.66 28.97 -3.17
N GLU A 139 -33.39 28.75 -2.84
CA GLU A 139 -32.78 27.41 -2.77
C GLU A 139 -33.46 26.57 -1.69
N LEU A 140 -33.71 27.13 -0.50
CA LEU A 140 -34.45 26.43 0.56
C LEU A 140 -35.87 26.04 0.14
N ARG A 141 -36.60 26.92 -0.57
CA ARG A 141 -37.95 26.62 -1.07
C ARG A 141 -38.01 25.53 -2.12
N ARG A 142 -37.02 25.50 -3.02
CA ARG A 142 -36.97 24.53 -4.12
C ARG A 142 -36.27 23.23 -3.74
N GLY A 143 -35.60 23.21 -2.60
CA GLY A 143 -34.57 22.23 -2.30
C GLY A 143 -33.25 22.60 -2.97
N ALA A 144 -32.15 22.12 -2.39
CA ALA A 144 -30.81 22.36 -2.89
C ALA A 144 -30.07 21.04 -3.06
N ARG A 145 -29.30 20.95 -4.15
CA ARG A 145 -28.33 19.87 -4.34
C ARG A 145 -26.98 20.34 -3.83
N LEU A 146 -26.40 19.58 -2.93
CA LEU A 146 -25.07 19.80 -2.40
C LEU A 146 -24.16 18.64 -2.78
N ALA A 147 -22.87 18.83 -2.61
CA ALA A 147 -21.87 17.79 -2.81
C ALA A 147 -20.73 17.99 -1.81
N VAL A 148 -20.15 16.89 -1.33
CA VAL A 148 -19.07 16.88 -0.34
C VAL A 148 -17.87 16.12 -0.89
N GLU A 149 -16.68 16.68 -0.73
CA GLU A 149 -15.43 15.97 -0.94
C GLU A 149 -14.61 15.97 0.35
N ALA A 150 -13.80 14.93 0.51
CA ALA A 150 -12.70 14.93 1.46
C ALA A 150 -11.42 15.37 0.77
N ARG A 151 -10.63 16.20 1.44
CA ARG A 151 -9.43 16.82 0.90
C ARG A 151 -8.16 16.00 1.13
N ASP A 152 -8.26 14.95 1.94
CA ASP A 152 -7.14 14.08 2.31
C ASP A 152 -7.68 12.75 2.85
N ILE A 153 -6.78 11.78 3.02
CA ILE A 153 -7.06 10.54 3.74
C ILE A 153 -6.93 10.75 5.26
N VAL A 154 -7.38 9.77 6.05
CA VAL A 154 -7.16 9.77 7.50
C VAL A 154 -5.69 9.45 7.78
N ARG A 155 -4.88 10.43 8.23
CA ARG A 155 -3.45 10.21 8.54
C ARG A 155 -3.17 9.90 9.99
N ASP A 156 -3.99 10.46 10.88
CA ASP A 156 -3.82 10.36 12.33
C ASP A 156 -5.17 10.61 12.98
N ARG A 157 -5.74 9.56 13.58
CA ARG A 157 -7.08 9.61 14.20
C ARG A 157 -7.16 10.55 15.40
N GLU A 158 -6.03 10.88 16.02
CA GLU A 158 -6.00 11.90 17.09
C GLU A 158 -6.19 13.31 16.54
N ARG A 159 -5.83 13.55 15.27
CA ARG A 159 -6.01 14.83 14.59
C ARG A 159 -7.35 14.92 13.88
N TRP A 160 -7.72 13.85 13.17
CA TRP A 160 -8.99 13.72 12.49
C TRP A 160 -9.28 12.24 12.24
N ASP A 161 -10.48 11.80 12.62
CA ASP A 161 -10.90 10.40 12.52
C ASP A 161 -11.69 10.06 11.25
N GLY A 162 -11.67 10.97 10.27
CA GLY A 162 -12.37 10.81 8.99
C GLY A 162 -13.83 11.24 9.01
N ARG A 163 -14.39 11.68 10.15
CA ARG A 163 -15.78 12.17 10.21
C ARG A 163 -15.95 13.53 9.54
N ILE A 164 -17.07 13.69 8.83
CA ILE A 164 -17.51 14.92 8.19
C ILE A 164 -18.99 15.14 8.56
N ASP A 165 -19.24 16.01 9.53
CA ASP A 165 -20.57 16.33 10.04
C ASP A 165 -21.10 17.60 9.38
N VAL A 166 -21.91 17.43 8.34
CA VAL A 166 -22.53 18.55 7.63
C VAL A 166 -23.78 18.98 8.37
N THR A 167 -23.83 20.23 8.85
CA THR A 167 -25.00 20.80 9.51
C THR A 167 -25.64 21.86 8.62
N LEU A 168 -26.90 21.67 8.26
CA LEU A 168 -27.76 22.70 7.68
C LEU A 168 -28.56 23.36 8.81
N THR A 169 -28.38 24.67 8.97
CA THR A 169 -29.16 25.52 9.88
C THR A 169 -30.06 26.43 9.05
N VAL A 170 -31.34 26.52 9.39
CA VAL A 170 -32.29 27.43 8.74
C VAL A 170 -32.91 28.34 9.80
N THR A 171 -32.80 29.65 9.60
CA THR A 171 -33.41 30.68 10.45
C THR A 171 -34.56 31.34 9.71
N ARG A 172 -35.74 31.35 10.33
CA ARG A 172 -36.95 31.99 9.82
C ARG A 172 -37.68 32.68 10.96
N ASP A 173 -38.04 33.95 10.78
CA ASP A 173 -38.85 34.71 11.74
C ASP A 173 -38.27 34.66 13.18
N GLY A 174 -36.93 34.67 13.29
CA GLY A 174 -36.20 34.55 14.56
C GLY A 174 -36.07 33.12 15.13
N VAL A 175 -36.68 32.11 14.48
CA VAL A 175 -36.60 30.71 14.89
C VAL A 175 -35.57 29.97 14.06
N THR A 176 -34.60 29.35 14.73
CA THR A 176 -33.56 28.52 14.11
C THR A 176 -33.85 27.03 14.28
N ARG A 177 -33.64 26.27 13.21
CA ARG A 177 -33.72 24.79 13.16
C ARG A 177 -32.48 24.24 12.47
N ALA A 178 -32.11 22.99 12.77
CA ALA A 178 -30.95 22.34 12.15
C ALA A 178 -31.24 20.89 11.73
N ALA A 179 -30.61 20.46 10.65
CA ALA A 179 -30.51 19.07 10.20
C ALA A 179 -29.04 18.71 9.99
N ARG A 180 -28.70 17.43 10.15
CA ARG A 180 -27.32 16.94 10.08
C ARG A 180 -27.22 15.72 9.18
N ALA A 181 -26.13 15.64 8.42
CA ALA A 181 -25.69 14.44 7.74
C ALA A 181 -24.28 14.10 8.27
N ALA A 182 -24.15 12.91 8.86
CA ALA A 182 -22.88 12.39 9.34
C ALA A 182 -22.27 11.52 8.24
N LEU A 183 -21.14 11.96 7.70
CA LEU A 183 -20.39 11.29 6.65
C LEU A 183 -19.03 10.82 7.20
N HIS A 184 -18.39 9.91 6.48
CA HIS A 184 -17.05 9.43 6.81
C HIS A 184 -16.23 9.20 5.55
N VAL A 185 -14.93 9.46 5.62
CA VAL A 185 -14.01 9.20 4.51
C VAL A 185 -13.77 7.70 4.34
N ALA A 186 -13.74 7.26 3.09
CA ALA A 186 -13.38 5.91 2.72
C ALA A 186 -11.93 5.61 3.17
N PRO A 187 -11.69 4.52 3.93
CA PRO A 187 -10.35 4.15 4.33
C PRO A 187 -9.56 3.63 3.12
N VAL A 188 -8.26 3.93 3.08
CA VAL A 188 -7.36 3.33 2.09
C VAL A 188 -7.15 1.86 2.47
N LEU A 189 -7.39 0.95 1.52
CA LEU A 189 -7.08 -0.46 1.64
C LEU A 189 -5.92 -0.80 0.72
N LEU A 190 -4.90 -1.51 1.22
CA LEU A 190 -3.87 -2.09 0.39
C LEU A 190 -4.45 -3.24 -0.45
N GLN A 191 -3.98 -3.32 -1.70
CA GLN A 191 -4.26 -4.45 -2.58
C GLN A 191 -3.43 -5.68 -2.15
N HIS A 192 -3.76 -6.88 -2.65
CA HIS A 192 -3.01 -8.11 -2.34
C HIS A 192 -2.69 -8.95 -3.59
N ASP A 193 -1.70 -9.84 -3.49
CA ASP A 193 -1.13 -10.55 -4.64
C ASP A 193 -2.06 -11.46 -5.43
N LEU A 194 -3.10 -12.00 -4.81
CA LEU A 194 -4.09 -12.81 -5.53
C LEU A 194 -4.97 -11.99 -6.48
N GLN A 195 -5.01 -10.66 -6.32
CA GLN A 195 -5.69 -9.79 -7.27
C GLN A 195 -4.88 -9.73 -8.56
N ARG A 196 -5.58 -9.86 -9.69
CA ARG A 196 -4.97 -9.87 -11.01
C ARG A 196 -4.22 -8.57 -11.26
N ALA A 197 -2.98 -8.64 -11.71
CA ALA A 197 -2.25 -7.47 -12.18
C ALA A 197 -2.97 -6.88 -13.40
N ARG A 198 -3.19 -5.56 -13.39
CA ARG A 198 -3.81 -4.80 -14.48
C ARG A 198 -2.84 -3.82 -15.13
N HIS A 199 -1.86 -3.34 -14.37
CA HIS A 199 -0.74 -2.58 -14.87
C HIS A 199 0.50 -3.03 -14.12
N VAL A 200 1.58 -3.39 -14.81
CA VAL A 200 2.87 -3.73 -14.21
C VAL A 200 3.87 -2.69 -14.64
N PHE A 201 4.67 -2.18 -13.71
CA PHE A 201 5.74 -1.26 -14.03
C PHE A 201 7.08 -1.73 -13.46
N ALA A 202 8.13 -1.56 -14.24
CA ALA A 202 9.49 -1.99 -13.94
C ALA A 202 10.49 -0.91 -14.35
N ALA A 203 11.69 -0.93 -13.80
CA ALA A 203 12.71 0.04 -14.22
C ALA A 203 13.28 -0.26 -15.62
N ALA A 204 13.67 0.80 -16.32
CA ALA A 204 14.43 0.74 -17.56
C ALA A 204 15.79 1.45 -17.39
N PRO A 205 16.81 1.09 -18.18
CA PRO A 205 18.03 1.87 -18.28
C PRO A 205 17.73 3.31 -18.67
N GLY A 206 18.45 4.25 -18.08
CA GLY A 206 18.44 5.65 -18.46
C GLY A 206 19.77 6.05 -19.13
N PRO A 207 19.87 7.29 -19.63
CA PRO A 207 21.12 7.80 -20.16
C PRO A 207 22.20 7.94 -19.07
N GLY A 208 23.47 7.98 -19.44
CA GLY A 208 24.57 8.31 -18.51
C GLY A 208 24.87 7.23 -17.46
N GLU A 209 25.58 7.61 -16.40
CA GLU A 209 26.13 6.70 -15.37
C GLU A 209 25.65 7.02 -13.94
N GLY A 210 24.63 7.86 -13.81
CA GLY A 210 24.21 8.43 -12.52
C GLY A 210 23.66 7.41 -11.52
N GLN A 211 24.01 7.64 -10.25
CA GLN A 211 23.57 6.87 -9.08
C GLN A 211 22.73 7.79 -8.17
N PRO A 212 21.60 7.33 -7.61
CA PRO A 212 20.91 8.09 -6.57
C PRO A 212 21.83 8.31 -5.36
N VAL A 213 21.79 9.50 -4.77
CA VAL A 213 22.53 9.83 -3.54
C VAL A 213 21.66 9.65 -2.29
N GLU A 214 20.34 9.58 -2.49
CA GLU A 214 19.34 9.62 -1.43
C GLU A 214 19.00 8.26 -0.84
N VAL A 215 19.37 7.19 -1.56
CA VAL A 215 19.11 5.82 -1.14
C VAL A 215 20.40 5.01 -1.24
N PRO A 216 20.69 4.15 -0.24
CA PRO A 216 21.77 3.19 -0.37
C PRO A 216 21.42 2.23 -1.51
N THR A 217 22.34 2.11 -2.45
CA THR A 217 22.22 1.23 -3.62
C THR A 217 23.50 0.44 -3.79
N ALA A 218 23.39 -0.75 -4.37
CA ALA A 218 24.56 -1.53 -4.76
C ALA A 218 25.51 -0.69 -5.63
N THR A 219 26.82 -0.83 -5.38
CA THR A 219 27.87 -0.17 -6.14
C THR A 219 28.00 -0.74 -7.56
N ARG A 220 27.60 -2.00 -7.73
CA ARG A 220 27.53 -2.67 -9.03
C ARG A 220 26.36 -2.08 -9.84
N PRO A 221 26.59 -1.64 -11.09
CA PRO A 221 25.50 -1.22 -11.95
C PRO A 221 24.60 -2.42 -12.34
N PRO A 222 23.27 -2.22 -12.42
CA PRO A 222 22.36 -3.21 -12.99
C PRO A 222 22.77 -3.60 -14.42
N GLY A 223 22.76 -4.90 -14.72
CA GLY A 223 23.14 -5.44 -16.03
C GLY A 223 22.08 -6.38 -16.63
N GLN A 224 22.32 -6.90 -17.83
CA GLN A 224 21.43 -7.85 -18.52
C GLN A 224 19.94 -7.42 -18.55
N TRP A 225 19.70 -6.12 -18.78
CA TRP A 225 18.34 -5.58 -18.79
C TRP A 225 17.47 -6.21 -19.87
N ARG A 226 18.03 -6.57 -21.03
CA ARG A 226 17.24 -7.14 -22.13
C ARG A 226 16.68 -8.50 -21.72
N GLU A 227 17.51 -9.34 -21.11
CA GLU A 227 17.13 -10.66 -20.62
C GLU A 227 16.03 -10.57 -19.55
N PHE A 228 16.16 -9.61 -18.63
CA PHE A 228 15.11 -9.29 -17.65
C PHE A 228 13.82 -8.82 -18.32
N ALA A 229 13.91 -7.81 -19.18
CA ALA A 229 12.74 -7.22 -19.82
C ALA A 229 12.00 -8.23 -20.72
N ASP A 230 12.72 -9.04 -21.48
CA ASP A 230 12.14 -10.02 -22.40
C ASP A 230 11.49 -11.19 -21.67
N SER A 231 12.13 -11.70 -20.62
CA SER A 231 11.54 -12.76 -19.78
C SER A 231 10.34 -12.26 -18.96
N LEU A 232 10.37 -11.01 -18.47
CA LEU A 232 9.21 -10.38 -17.81
C LEU A 232 8.04 -10.15 -18.78
N ARG A 233 8.32 -9.67 -20.00
CA ARG A 233 7.30 -9.55 -21.07
C ARG A 233 6.68 -10.90 -21.40
N GLU A 234 7.49 -11.94 -21.51
CA GLU A 234 7.00 -13.29 -21.77
C GLU A 234 6.11 -13.79 -20.63
N ALA A 235 6.54 -13.62 -19.37
CA ALA A 235 5.74 -13.95 -18.20
C ALA A 235 4.38 -13.22 -18.21
N ALA A 236 4.38 -11.92 -18.48
CA ALA A 236 3.19 -11.07 -18.59
C ALA A 236 2.25 -11.57 -19.70
N ARG A 237 2.75 -11.71 -20.94
CA ARG A 237 1.97 -12.17 -22.10
C ARG A 237 1.38 -13.55 -21.87
N SER A 238 2.18 -14.49 -21.39
CA SER A 238 1.75 -15.85 -21.04
C SER A 238 0.69 -15.91 -19.93
N SER A 239 0.53 -14.84 -19.14
CA SER A 239 -0.47 -14.71 -18.08
C SER A 239 -1.70 -13.90 -18.53
N GLY A 240 -1.74 -13.47 -19.80
CA GLY A 240 -2.80 -12.67 -20.37
C GLY A 240 -2.80 -11.22 -19.88
N LEU A 241 -1.63 -10.65 -19.57
CA LEU A 241 -1.44 -9.21 -19.43
C LEU A 241 -1.04 -8.64 -20.80
N PRO A 242 -1.79 -7.67 -21.37
CA PRO A 242 -1.41 -7.00 -22.60
C PRO A 242 -0.05 -6.30 -22.49
N ASP A 243 0.72 -6.24 -23.59
CA ASP A 243 2.01 -5.53 -23.60
C ASP A 243 1.87 -4.04 -23.27
N SER A 244 0.72 -3.42 -23.59
CA SER A 244 0.41 -2.03 -23.23
C SER A 244 0.32 -1.79 -21.73
N ASP A 245 0.05 -2.86 -20.97
CA ASP A 245 -0.12 -2.81 -19.52
C ASP A 245 1.18 -3.14 -18.77
N LEU A 246 2.27 -3.46 -19.47
CA LEU A 246 3.62 -3.59 -18.91
C LEU A 246 4.49 -2.39 -19.32
N ARG A 247 4.78 -1.50 -18.36
CA ARG A 247 5.55 -0.27 -18.60
C ARG A 247 6.96 -0.33 -18.02
N PHE A 248 7.96 -0.05 -18.84
CA PHE A 248 9.33 0.15 -18.36
C PHE A 248 9.62 1.64 -18.18
N GLN A 249 9.97 2.06 -16.97
CA GLN A 249 10.18 3.46 -16.57
C GLN A 249 11.67 3.79 -16.42
N PRO A 250 12.26 4.56 -17.35
CA PRO A 250 13.64 5.00 -17.21
C PRO A 250 13.78 6.06 -16.12
N GLY A 251 14.90 6.04 -15.40
CA GLY A 251 15.32 7.21 -14.61
C GLY A 251 16.07 8.24 -15.47
N THR A 252 16.55 9.31 -14.83
CA THR A 252 17.33 10.35 -15.52
C THR A 252 18.82 10.00 -15.58
N ALA A 253 19.58 10.85 -16.28
CA ALA A 253 21.03 10.76 -16.32
C ALA A 253 21.73 10.77 -14.94
N ARG A 254 21.03 11.23 -13.90
CA ARG A 254 21.58 11.40 -12.55
C ARG A 254 21.32 10.21 -11.63
N TRP A 255 20.32 9.38 -11.91
CA TRP A 255 19.90 8.37 -10.93
C TRP A 255 19.28 7.10 -11.54
N TRP A 256 19.37 6.87 -12.86
CA TRP A 256 18.69 5.72 -13.49
C TRP A 256 19.02 4.35 -12.89
N LYS A 257 20.18 4.19 -12.22
CA LYS A 257 20.56 2.97 -11.50
C LYS A 257 19.65 2.66 -10.30
N ASP A 258 18.73 3.56 -9.95
CA ASP A 258 17.60 3.29 -9.08
C ASP A 258 16.51 2.47 -9.80
N ILE A 259 16.61 1.13 -9.68
CA ILE A 259 15.75 0.18 -10.37
C ILE A 259 14.56 -0.35 -9.55
N TRP A 260 14.47 0.00 -8.27
CA TRP A 260 13.55 -0.65 -7.34
C TRP A 260 12.16 0.01 -7.40
N ARG A 261 11.29 -0.51 -8.27
CA ARG A 261 9.92 0.02 -8.46
C ARG A 261 8.94 -0.45 -7.40
N GLN A 262 9.22 -1.54 -6.70
CA GLN A 262 8.43 -1.94 -5.53
C GLN A 262 8.56 -0.89 -4.43
N ASP A 263 9.74 -0.29 -4.31
CA ASP A 263 10.13 0.50 -3.15
C ASP A 263 9.79 1.99 -3.22
N ILE A 264 9.09 2.43 -4.27
CA ILE A 264 8.71 3.84 -4.41
C ILE A 264 7.27 4.12 -3.96
N ALA A 265 6.40 3.11 -3.93
CA ALA A 265 5.04 3.23 -3.44
C ALA A 265 4.42 1.89 -3.11
N GLU A 266 3.51 1.91 -2.13
CA GLU A 266 2.60 0.80 -1.86
C GLU A 266 1.21 1.13 -2.44
N PRO A 267 0.70 0.37 -3.42
CA PRO A 267 -0.59 0.66 -4.04
C PRO A 267 -1.77 0.27 -3.15
N GLY A 268 -2.64 1.24 -2.88
CA GLY A 268 -3.93 1.02 -2.24
C GLY A 268 -5.08 1.53 -3.08
N TYR A 269 -6.27 1.47 -2.50
CA TYR A 269 -7.50 1.97 -3.09
C TYR A 269 -8.50 2.41 -2.03
N VAL A 270 -9.40 3.29 -2.44
CA VAL A 270 -10.59 3.70 -1.68
C VAL A 270 -11.81 3.32 -2.48
N THR A 271 -12.94 3.04 -1.84
CA THR A 271 -14.17 2.69 -2.54
C THR A 271 -15.39 3.21 -1.80
N ARG A 272 -16.34 3.73 -2.58
CA ARG A 272 -17.69 4.07 -2.16
C ARG A 272 -18.68 3.23 -2.96
N GLU A 273 -19.66 2.66 -2.28
CA GLU A 273 -20.81 2.02 -2.93
C GLU A 273 -21.81 3.11 -3.35
N THR A 274 -22.26 3.10 -4.60
CA THR A 274 -23.30 4.00 -5.12
C THR A 274 -24.48 3.19 -5.67
N PRO A 275 -25.66 3.79 -5.89
CA PRO A 275 -26.77 3.13 -6.57
C PRO A 275 -26.44 2.60 -7.98
N HIS A 276 -25.37 3.08 -8.61
CA HIS A 276 -24.94 2.71 -9.95
C HIS A 276 -23.77 1.71 -9.97
N GLY A 277 -23.27 1.31 -8.79
CA GLY A 277 -22.12 0.42 -8.64
C GLY A 277 -21.04 1.02 -7.75
N ARG A 278 -19.88 0.35 -7.73
CA ARG A 278 -18.72 0.77 -6.94
C ARG A 278 -17.99 1.89 -7.64
N HIS A 279 -17.74 2.98 -6.93
CA HIS A 279 -16.84 4.04 -7.35
C HIS A 279 -15.52 3.90 -6.60
N THR A 280 -14.42 3.73 -7.32
CA THR A 280 -13.13 3.32 -6.78
C THR A 280 -12.01 4.17 -7.34
N MET A 281 -11.19 4.71 -6.45
CA MET A 281 -9.97 5.45 -6.79
C MET A 281 -8.75 4.69 -6.25
N ARG A 282 -7.67 4.65 -7.04
CA ARG A 282 -6.37 4.14 -6.59
C ARG A 282 -5.65 5.22 -5.79
N VAL A 283 -4.98 4.80 -4.73
CA VAL A 283 -4.16 5.69 -3.90
C VAL A 283 -2.77 5.08 -3.79
N LEU A 284 -1.77 5.71 -4.39
CA LEU A 284 -0.38 5.27 -4.31
C LEU A 284 0.26 5.90 -3.06
N LEU A 285 0.61 5.09 -2.07
CA LEU A 285 1.27 5.55 -0.85
C LEU A 285 2.77 5.60 -1.09
N ARG A 286 3.31 6.78 -1.41
CA ARG A 286 4.74 6.96 -1.71
C ARG A 286 5.59 6.61 -0.49
N SER A 287 6.70 5.91 -0.72
CA SER A 287 7.62 5.51 0.33
C SER A 287 8.15 6.70 1.14
N PRO A 288 8.28 6.58 2.48
CA PRO A 288 8.76 7.64 3.35
C PRO A 288 10.29 7.84 3.33
N ASN A 289 11.03 7.34 2.34
CA ASN A 289 12.49 7.50 2.29
C ASN A 289 12.87 8.99 2.20
N HIS A 290 13.51 9.51 3.25
CA HIS A 290 13.91 10.91 3.36
C HIS A 290 15.41 11.00 3.57
N TRP A 291 16.06 11.80 2.74
CA TRP A 291 17.50 12.00 2.77
C TRP A 291 17.85 13.45 3.06
N THR A 292 18.95 13.64 3.78
CA THR A 292 19.60 14.94 3.97
C THR A 292 21.08 14.80 3.60
N SER A 293 21.62 15.79 2.91
CA SER A 293 23.05 15.83 2.57
C SER A 293 23.91 15.91 3.84
N ALA A 294 25.16 15.44 3.76
CA ALA A 294 26.09 15.43 4.89
C ALA A 294 26.34 16.85 5.47
N ASP A 295 26.26 17.89 4.64
CA ASP A 295 26.39 19.29 5.06
C ASP A 295 25.07 19.92 5.55
N GLY A 296 23.97 19.17 5.54
CA GLY A 296 22.65 19.63 5.98
C GLY A 296 21.96 20.63 5.05
N ARG A 297 22.53 20.93 3.87
CA ARG A 297 22.03 22.00 2.98
C ARG A 297 20.96 21.54 2.00
N SER A 298 20.89 20.25 1.71
CA SER A 298 19.91 19.66 0.78
C SER A 298 19.15 18.56 1.48
N ALA A 299 17.86 18.44 1.17
CA ALA A 299 17.03 17.34 1.61
C ALA A 299 16.04 16.98 0.50
N SER A 300 15.69 15.72 0.39
CA SER A 300 14.78 15.24 -0.64
C SER A 300 14.15 13.94 -0.17
N LEU A 301 12.91 13.68 -0.58
CA LEU A 301 12.47 12.29 -0.68
C LEU A 301 13.16 11.63 -1.88
N ARG A 302 13.14 10.30 -1.93
CA ARG A 302 13.71 9.53 -3.06
C ARG A 302 13.15 10.02 -4.40
N ARG A 303 14.02 10.49 -5.31
CA ARG A 303 13.64 11.05 -6.62
C ARG A 303 12.86 10.10 -7.51
N ALA A 304 13.14 8.80 -7.48
CA ALA A 304 12.39 7.80 -8.25
C ALA A 304 10.88 7.80 -7.93
N GLY A 305 10.48 8.17 -6.70
CA GLY A 305 9.07 8.33 -6.33
C GLY A 305 8.34 9.45 -7.08
N ARG A 306 9.06 10.35 -7.76
CA ARG A 306 8.45 11.38 -8.61
C ARG A 306 7.89 10.81 -9.92
N LEU A 307 8.30 9.59 -10.29
CA LEU A 307 7.69 8.87 -11.42
C LEU A 307 6.21 8.55 -11.17
N LEU A 308 5.78 8.40 -9.91
CA LEU A 308 4.36 8.23 -9.58
C LEU A 308 3.52 9.41 -10.09
N TYR A 309 4.03 10.63 -9.90
CA TYR A 309 3.39 11.86 -10.33
C TYR A 309 3.44 12.08 -11.84
N GLN A 310 4.51 11.64 -12.49
CA GLN A 310 4.70 11.79 -13.92
C GLN A 310 3.88 10.76 -14.72
N ASP A 311 3.90 9.52 -14.26
CA ASP A 311 3.53 8.37 -15.07
C ASP A 311 2.21 7.73 -14.67
N LEU A 312 1.80 7.87 -13.41
CA LEU A 312 0.66 7.15 -12.83
C LEU A 312 -0.47 8.07 -12.34
N ARG A 313 -0.16 9.23 -11.75
CA ARG A 313 -1.18 10.20 -11.33
C ARG A 313 -2.02 10.66 -12.52
N GLY A 314 -3.32 10.78 -12.28
CA GLY A 314 -4.31 11.22 -13.26
C GLY A 314 -5.71 10.81 -12.82
N PRO A 315 -6.67 10.72 -13.75
CA PRO A 315 -8.03 10.27 -13.46
C PRO A 315 -8.07 8.94 -12.69
N GLY A 316 -8.70 8.94 -11.52
CA GLY A 316 -8.85 7.77 -10.67
C GLY A 316 -7.58 7.29 -9.97
N VAL A 317 -6.48 8.07 -9.98
CA VAL A 317 -5.20 7.71 -9.35
C VAL A 317 -4.61 8.89 -8.58
N GLY A 318 -4.74 8.85 -7.25
CA GLY A 318 -4.11 9.77 -6.31
C GLY A 318 -2.75 9.28 -5.81
N VAL A 319 -1.93 10.21 -5.31
CA VAL A 319 -0.62 9.91 -4.71
C VAL A 319 -0.49 10.62 -3.36
N VAL A 320 -0.34 9.84 -2.30
CA VAL A 320 -0.26 10.32 -0.92
C VAL A 320 1.15 10.11 -0.37
N GLN A 321 1.66 11.08 0.39
CA GLN A 321 2.98 11.03 1.01
C GLN A 321 2.88 11.31 2.51
N GLN A 322 3.54 10.53 3.36
CA GLN A 322 3.60 10.75 4.80
C GLN A 322 5.00 10.36 5.30
N TYR A 323 5.73 11.29 5.92
CA TYR A 323 7.10 11.06 6.37
C TYR A 323 7.46 11.95 7.56
N THR A 324 8.47 11.52 8.30
CA THR A 324 9.19 12.30 9.31
C THR A 324 10.53 12.75 8.72
N PRO A 325 10.87 14.05 8.70
CA PRO A 325 12.19 14.49 8.26
C PRO A 325 13.33 13.82 9.04
N THR A 326 14.45 13.50 8.38
CA THR A 326 15.60 12.80 8.99
C THR A 326 16.07 13.44 10.31
N SER A 327 16.05 14.78 10.39
CA SER A 327 16.45 15.53 11.59
C SER A 327 15.55 15.30 12.81
N ARG A 328 14.37 14.69 12.64
CA ARG A 328 13.41 14.37 13.70
C ARG A 328 13.24 12.86 13.91
N ARG A 329 13.98 12.02 13.20
CA ARG A 329 13.87 10.55 13.32
C ARG A 329 14.59 10.05 14.56
N GLU A 330 13.98 9.06 15.20
CA GLU A 330 14.64 8.28 16.26
C GLU A 330 15.71 7.38 15.66
N LYS A 331 16.74 7.03 16.44
CA LYS A 331 17.92 6.29 15.96
C LYS A 331 17.63 4.92 15.36
N ASN A 332 16.54 4.28 15.79
CA ASN A 332 16.13 2.95 15.33
C ASN A 332 15.19 3.03 14.10
N VAL A 333 14.83 4.22 13.62
CA VAL A 333 14.16 4.35 12.31
C VAL A 333 15.20 4.12 11.24
N ASP A 334 15.04 3.01 10.51
CA ASP A 334 15.99 2.60 9.48
C ASP A 334 15.44 2.98 8.10
N GLU A 335 16.21 3.74 7.32
CA GLU A 335 15.84 4.11 5.96
C GLU A 335 15.55 2.89 5.09
N LEU A 336 16.25 1.76 5.28
CA LEU A 336 16.01 0.54 4.52
C LEU A 336 14.63 -0.05 4.79
N LEU A 337 14.04 0.14 5.98
CA LEU A 337 12.70 -0.36 6.29
C LEU A 337 11.58 0.58 5.80
N ASN A 338 11.94 1.78 5.31
CA ASN A 338 11.00 2.73 4.68
C ASN A 338 10.70 2.42 3.21
N PHE A 339 11.45 1.50 2.60
CA PHE A 339 11.18 1.03 1.25
C PHE A 339 9.92 0.16 1.26
N THR A 340 9.06 0.31 0.25
CA THR A 340 7.74 -0.34 0.25
C THR A 340 7.74 -1.84 -0.04
N GLY A 341 8.86 -2.47 -0.45
CA GLY A 341 9.01 -3.94 -0.36
C GLY A 341 8.92 -4.48 1.08
N ASN A 342 9.05 -3.60 2.08
CA ASN A 342 8.79 -3.94 3.48
C ASN A 342 7.30 -3.86 3.88
N PHE A 343 6.38 -3.47 3.00
CA PHE A 343 4.95 -3.34 3.29
C PHE A 343 4.13 -4.15 2.30
N GLU A 344 3.50 -5.21 2.77
CA GLU A 344 2.71 -6.15 1.97
C GLU A 344 1.28 -6.26 2.53
N SER A 345 0.43 -7.03 1.83
CA SER A 345 -0.93 -7.30 2.28
C SER A 345 -1.30 -8.78 2.27
N LEU A 346 -1.73 -9.28 3.42
CA LEU A 346 -2.38 -10.58 3.53
C LEU A 346 -3.82 -10.47 2.97
N PRO A 347 -4.26 -11.38 2.08
CA PRO A 347 -5.63 -11.35 1.54
C PRO A 347 -6.68 -11.60 2.62
N PRO A 348 -7.97 -11.38 2.33
CA PRO A 348 -9.07 -11.69 3.25
C PRO A 348 -9.04 -13.13 3.80
N TYR A 349 -9.38 -13.27 5.07
CA TYR A 349 -9.60 -14.55 5.75
C TYR A 349 -10.55 -14.39 6.94
N ALA A 350 -10.94 -15.49 7.57
CA ALA A 350 -11.88 -15.48 8.70
C ALA A 350 -11.41 -14.50 9.80
N GLY A 351 -12.29 -13.58 10.21
CA GLY A 351 -11.98 -12.51 11.18
C GLY A 351 -11.36 -11.24 10.57
N HIS A 352 -10.84 -11.32 9.34
CA HIS A 352 -10.18 -10.21 8.65
C HIS A 352 -10.69 -10.10 7.20
N PRO A 353 -11.93 -9.62 6.99
CA PRO A 353 -12.58 -9.63 5.67
C PRO A 353 -11.94 -8.68 4.64
N ARG A 354 -11.07 -7.77 5.08
CA ARG A 354 -10.27 -6.89 4.21
C ARG A 354 -8.79 -7.28 4.16
N GLY A 355 -8.43 -8.40 4.80
CA GLY A 355 -7.04 -8.78 4.96
C GLY A 355 -6.33 -7.98 6.05
N ARG A 356 -5.00 -7.95 6.00
CA ARG A 356 -4.14 -7.29 7.00
C ARG A 356 -2.88 -6.77 6.34
N VAL A 357 -2.38 -5.61 6.77
CA VAL A 357 -1.06 -5.12 6.39
C VAL A 357 0.00 -6.04 7.01
N LEU A 358 1.07 -6.34 6.30
CA LEU A 358 2.22 -7.12 6.76
C LEU A 358 3.48 -6.27 6.58
N TYR A 359 4.25 -6.05 7.63
CA TYR A 359 5.52 -5.32 7.48
C TYR A 359 6.61 -5.78 8.45
N GLY A 360 7.86 -5.47 8.12
CA GLY A 360 9.03 -5.80 8.90
C GLY A 360 9.40 -4.71 9.90
N SER A 361 9.62 -5.09 11.17
CA SER A 361 10.09 -4.20 12.24
C SER A 361 10.62 -5.01 13.43
N SER A 362 11.58 -4.43 14.15
CA SER A 362 12.07 -4.87 15.44
C SER A 362 12.26 -3.69 16.39
N ALA A 363 12.74 -3.94 17.61
CA ALA A 363 13.11 -2.87 18.54
C ALA A 363 14.26 -1.99 18.01
N ASP A 364 15.20 -2.61 17.29
CA ASP A 364 16.44 -1.98 16.84
C ASP A 364 16.34 -1.39 15.43
N ARG A 365 15.38 -1.85 14.62
CA ARG A 365 15.12 -1.35 13.26
C ARG A 365 13.63 -1.29 13.01
N ARG A 366 13.11 -0.13 12.65
CA ARG A 366 11.70 0.05 12.31
C ARG A 366 11.49 1.03 11.17
N PRO A 367 10.37 0.93 10.44
CA PRO A 367 9.96 1.98 9.50
C PRO A 367 9.57 3.27 10.22
N ASP A 368 9.36 4.34 9.43
CA ASP A 368 8.89 5.64 9.89
C ASP A 368 7.55 5.52 10.64
N PRO A 369 7.50 5.84 11.94
CA PRO A 369 6.28 5.70 12.72
C PRO A 369 5.12 6.56 12.23
N SER A 370 5.39 7.65 11.50
CA SER A 370 4.32 8.48 10.92
C SER A 370 3.63 7.78 9.74
N PHE A 371 4.38 7.01 8.95
CA PHE A 371 3.83 6.22 7.84
C PHE A 371 3.02 5.03 8.37
N VAL A 372 3.56 4.31 9.37
CA VAL A 372 2.82 3.23 10.05
C VAL A 372 1.53 3.74 10.69
N ARG A 373 1.58 4.89 11.37
CA ARG A 373 0.38 5.52 11.97
C ARG A 373 -0.68 5.85 10.92
N MET A 374 -0.28 6.31 9.74
CA MET A 374 -1.20 6.55 8.63
C MET A 374 -1.84 5.24 8.14
N LEU A 375 -1.09 4.15 8.01
CA LEU A 375 -1.67 2.84 7.66
C LEU A 375 -2.66 2.36 8.74
N ASP A 376 -2.26 2.41 10.01
CA ASP A 376 -3.11 2.00 11.13
C ASP A 376 -4.37 2.88 11.27
N ALA A 377 -4.28 4.16 10.89
CA ALA A 377 -5.40 5.09 10.91
C ALA A 377 -6.52 4.72 9.92
N GLN A 378 -6.26 3.88 8.92
CA GLN A 378 -7.31 3.34 8.05
C GLN A 378 -8.20 2.34 8.81
N GLY A 379 -7.60 1.57 9.72
CA GLY A 379 -8.26 0.69 10.70
C GLY A 379 -9.09 -0.46 10.16
N GLN A 380 -9.00 -0.77 8.87
CA GLN A 380 -9.69 -1.91 8.25
C GLN A 380 -8.75 -3.10 7.97
N GLN A 381 -7.43 -2.87 7.92
CA GLN A 381 -6.41 -3.89 7.72
C GLN A 381 -5.39 -3.82 8.87
N PRO A 382 -5.70 -4.36 10.06
CA PRO A 382 -4.80 -4.29 11.20
C PRO A 382 -3.48 -5.00 10.91
N SER A 383 -2.37 -4.38 11.29
CA SER A 383 -1.03 -4.82 10.92
C SER A 383 -0.60 -6.17 11.54
N VAL A 384 0.22 -6.93 10.81
CA VAL A 384 1.04 -8.05 11.27
C VAL A 384 2.51 -7.62 11.12
N VAL A 385 3.29 -7.79 12.19
CA VAL A 385 4.68 -7.35 12.22
C VAL A 385 5.62 -8.54 12.30
N LEU A 386 6.60 -8.60 11.39
CA LEU A 386 7.65 -9.62 11.37
C LEU A 386 8.99 -9.03 11.76
N ASP A 387 9.82 -9.81 12.45
CA ASP A 387 11.22 -9.43 12.62
C ASP A 387 12.00 -9.72 11.33
N THR A 388 12.33 -8.66 10.60
CA THR A 388 13.19 -8.68 9.40
C THR A 388 14.58 -8.11 9.69
N SER A 389 14.90 -7.84 10.97
CA SER A 389 16.13 -7.16 11.36
C SER A 389 17.39 -8.02 11.21
N TRP A 390 17.25 -9.28 10.82
CA TRP A 390 18.36 -10.18 10.50
C TRP A 390 18.83 -10.05 9.04
N LEU A 391 17.98 -9.53 8.13
CA LEU A 391 18.31 -9.28 6.73
C LEU A 391 19.05 -7.95 6.57
N LEU A 392 19.95 -7.84 5.58
CA LEU A 392 20.68 -6.61 5.28
C LEU A 392 19.73 -5.52 4.80
N VAL A 393 18.88 -5.84 3.83
CA VAL A 393 17.85 -4.95 3.31
C VAL A 393 16.75 -4.82 4.38
N GLY A 394 16.12 -5.93 4.78
CA GLY A 394 15.22 -5.95 5.95
C GLY A 394 13.75 -5.90 5.58
N HIS A 395 13.36 -6.45 4.44
CA HIS A 395 12.00 -6.44 3.92
C HIS A 395 11.31 -7.79 4.15
N VAL A 396 9.98 -7.77 4.14
CA VAL A 396 9.18 -9.00 4.27
C VAL A 396 9.09 -9.76 2.94
N ASP A 397 9.12 -9.06 1.80
CA ASP A 397 9.07 -9.68 0.47
C ASP A 397 10.29 -10.57 0.16
N GLU A 398 11.41 -10.40 0.88
CA GLU A 398 12.61 -11.23 0.80
C GLU A 398 12.37 -12.68 1.26
N THR A 399 11.34 -12.94 2.08
CA THR A 399 11.14 -14.24 2.73
C THR A 399 9.75 -14.82 2.59
N VAL A 400 8.73 -14.01 2.29
CA VAL A 400 7.35 -14.47 2.22
C VAL A 400 6.59 -13.84 1.06
N HIS A 401 5.76 -14.65 0.40
CA HIS A 401 4.86 -14.24 -0.67
C HIS A 401 3.50 -14.91 -0.54
N VAL A 402 2.42 -14.21 -0.87
CA VAL A 402 1.07 -14.78 -0.85
C VAL A 402 0.79 -15.53 -2.15
N VAL A 403 0.43 -16.80 -2.07
CA VAL A 403 0.13 -17.64 -3.24
C VAL A 403 -1.22 -18.33 -3.11
N ARG A 404 -1.85 -18.66 -4.25
CA ARG A 404 -3.09 -19.44 -4.25
C ARG A 404 -2.86 -20.81 -3.62
N ALA A 405 -3.85 -21.26 -2.87
CA ALA A 405 -3.93 -22.63 -2.36
C ALA A 405 -5.34 -23.20 -2.60
N ASP A 406 -5.43 -24.52 -2.74
CA ASP A 406 -6.71 -25.22 -2.85
C ASP A 406 -7.24 -25.58 -1.45
N ASN A 407 -7.60 -24.54 -0.69
CA ASN A 407 -8.15 -24.66 0.66
C ASN A 407 -9.31 -23.66 0.85
N ALA A 408 -10.00 -23.74 1.99
CA ALA A 408 -11.13 -22.85 2.29
C ALA A 408 -10.75 -21.35 2.35
N ARG A 409 -9.46 -21.05 2.53
CA ARG A 409 -8.91 -19.68 2.52
C ARG A 409 -8.69 -19.16 1.10
N GLY A 410 -8.50 -20.06 0.13
CA GLY A 410 -8.09 -19.77 -1.24
C GLY A 410 -6.59 -19.42 -1.38
N TRP A 411 -5.84 -19.38 -0.28
CA TRP A 411 -4.44 -18.96 -0.26
C TRP A 411 -3.62 -19.57 0.87
N THR A 412 -2.31 -19.54 0.67
CA THR A 412 -1.28 -19.86 1.66
C THR A 412 -0.06 -18.96 1.41
N LEU A 413 1.01 -19.20 2.16
CA LEU A 413 2.27 -18.47 2.05
C LEU A 413 3.32 -19.35 1.37
N ALA A 414 3.99 -18.78 0.38
CA ALA A 414 5.28 -19.24 -0.10
C ALA A 414 6.36 -18.61 0.78
N VAL A 415 7.27 -19.42 1.33
CA VAL A 415 8.28 -18.99 2.30
C VAL A 415 9.64 -19.54 1.90
N SER A 416 10.68 -18.72 2.02
CA SER A 416 12.08 -19.15 1.81
C SER A 416 12.45 -20.34 2.71
N ASP A 417 13.15 -21.32 2.15
CA ASP A 417 13.53 -22.57 2.84
C ASP A 417 15.02 -22.89 2.65
N PRO A 418 15.88 -22.34 3.54
CA PRO A 418 17.32 -22.60 3.50
C PRO A 418 17.67 -24.06 3.74
N ARG A 419 16.91 -24.75 4.62
CA ARG A 419 17.15 -26.18 4.90
C ARG A 419 16.80 -27.04 3.69
N GLY A 420 15.69 -26.74 3.01
CA GLY A 420 15.32 -27.37 1.75
C GLY A 420 16.37 -27.16 0.66
N ALA A 421 16.92 -25.94 0.54
CA ALA A 421 17.98 -25.64 -0.41
C ALA A 421 19.25 -26.47 -0.15
N LEU A 422 19.70 -26.58 1.10
CA LEU A 422 20.84 -27.43 1.48
C LEU A 422 20.58 -28.91 1.18
N ALA A 423 19.36 -29.41 1.42
CA ALA A 423 19.00 -30.79 1.10
C ALA A 423 19.09 -31.09 -0.40
N LEU A 424 18.74 -30.11 -1.27
CA LEU A 424 18.90 -30.24 -2.72
C LEU A 424 20.38 -30.21 -3.14
N LEU A 425 21.24 -29.44 -2.46
CA LEU A 425 22.69 -29.50 -2.68
C LEU A 425 23.26 -30.88 -2.30
N GLU A 426 22.80 -31.43 -1.18
CA GLU A 426 23.18 -32.77 -0.73
C GLU A 426 22.73 -33.86 -1.72
N GLN A 427 21.53 -33.71 -2.29
CA GLN A 427 21.05 -34.57 -3.36
C GLN A 427 21.95 -34.50 -4.60
N ALA A 428 22.35 -33.28 -5.03
CA ALA A 428 23.26 -33.11 -6.16
C ALA A 428 24.61 -33.79 -5.90
N ARG A 429 25.17 -33.61 -4.69
CA ARG A 429 26.40 -34.28 -4.26
C ARG A 429 26.27 -35.81 -4.30
N ALA A 430 25.18 -36.36 -3.78
CA ALA A 430 24.92 -37.80 -3.78
C ALA A 430 24.77 -38.38 -5.20
N ALA A 431 24.30 -37.56 -6.16
CA ALA A 431 24.23 -37.91 -7.57
C ALA A 431 25.58 -37.81 -8.31
N GLY A 432 26.67 -37.48 -7.63
CA GLY A 432 28.01 -37.31 -8.23
C GLY A 432 28.28 -35.90 -8.76
N GLU A 433 27.38 -34.94 -8.56
CA GLU A 433 27.47 -33.57 -9.08
C GLU A 433 28.11 -32.59 -8.07
N GLY A 434 28.81 -33.08 -7.04
CA GLY A 434 29.43 -32.25 -6.00
C GLY A 434 30.44 -31.22 -6.51
N GLY A 435 31.09 -31.50 -7.65
CA GLY A 435 32.04 -30.59 -8.33
C GLY A 435 31.38 -29.51 -9.19
N GLN A 436 30.06 -29.53 -9.36
CA GLN A 436 29.35 -28.54 -10.18
C GLN A 436 29.41 -27.15 -9.52
N ARG A 437 29.76 -26.13 -10.31
CA ARG A 437 29.73 -24.73 -9.86
C ARG A 437 28.30 -24.20 -9.84
N LEU A 438 27.91 -23.61 -8.72
CA LEU A 438 26.70 -22.80 -8.64
C LEU A 438 26.87 -21.53 -9.48
N PHE A 439 25.76 -21.05 -10.06
CA PHE A 439 25.72 -19.82 -10.86
C PHE A 439 26.66 -19.83 -12.08
N ALA A 440 27.01 -21.02 -12.59
CA ALA A 440 27.97 -21.19 -13.69
C ALA A 440 27.60 -20.38 -14.94
N ASP A 441 26.31 -20.31 -15.26
CA ASP A 441 25.70 -19.65 -16.42
C ASP A 441 25.40 -18.15 -16.19
N THR A 442 25.80 -17.59 -15.06
CA THR A 442 25.55 -16.18 -14.71
C THR A 442 26.81 -15.32 -14.77
N VAL A 443 26.67 -14.03 -14.50
CA VAL A 443 27.77 -13.06 -14.36
C VAL A 443 28.33 -12.94 -12.93
N ALA A 444 27.99 -13.88 -12.03
CA ALA A 444 28.54 -13.90 -10.67
C ALA A 444 30.07 -13.96 -10.66
N GLU A 445 30.72 -13.19 -9.78
CA GLU A 445 32.18 -13.25 -9.60
C GLU A 445 32.58 -14.50 -8.81
N HIS A 446 31.85 -14.81 -7.75
CA HIS A 446 32.08 -15.99 -6.93
C HIS A 446 31.12 -17.12 -7.33
N LYS A 447 31.69 -18.25 -7.78
CA LYS A 447 30.96 -19.43 -8.28
C LYS A 447 31.44 -20.70 -7.57
N PRO A 448 31.07 -20.89 -6.28
CA PRO A 448 31.53 -22.05 -5.51
C PRO A 448 30.94 -23.33 -6.09
N THR A 449 31.67 -24.43 -5.95
CA THR A 449 31.11 -25.76 -6.19
C THR A 449 30.10 -26.14 -5.11
N VAL A 450 29.21 -27.09 -5.42
CA VAL A 450 28.27 -27.67 -4.44
C VAL A 450 29.03 -28.15 -3.18
N ASP A 451 30.14 -28.86 -3.37
CA ASP A 451 30.98 -29.35 -2.27
C ASP A 451 31.64 -28.23 -1.45
N GLU A 452 32.08 -27.15 -2.10
CA GLU A 452 32.64 -25.98 -1.41
C GLU A 452 31.59 -25.29 -0.54
N LEU A 453 30.37 -25.07 -1.07
CA LEU A 453 29.31 -24.43 -0.33
C LEU A 453 28.85 -25.29 0.86
N LEU A 454 28.66 -26.60 0.65
CA LEU A 454 28.33 -27.53 1.73
C LEU A 454 29.43 -27.59 2.82
N ARG A 455 30.71 -27.48 2.44
CA ARG A 455 31.81 -27.36 3.41
C ARG A 455 31.78 -26.04 4.17
N HIS A 456 31.47 -24.94 3.50
CA HIS A 456 31.33 -23.63 4.12
C HIS A 456 30.19 -23.65 5.15
N GLU A 457 29.01 -24.13 4.76
CA GLU A 457 27.84 -24.18 5.63
C GLU A 457 28.07 -24.99 6.89
N ARG A 458 28.77 -26.14 6.79
CA ARG A 458 29.15 -26.94 7.99
C ARG A 458 30.00 -26.18 9.01
N ARG A 459 30.69 -25.12 8.59
CA ARG A 459 31.54 -24.29 9.46
C ARG A 459 30.84 -23.00 9.90
N ALA A 460 30.15 -22.34 8.98
CA ALA A 460 29.54 -21.03 9.20
C ALA A 460 28.13 -21.13 9.83
N GLY A 461 27.33 -22.10 9.39
CA GLY A 461 25.95 -22.28 9.84
C GLY A 461 25.01 -21.14 9.41
N ASP A 462 25.34 -20.42 8.35
CA ASP A 462 24.62 -19.21 7.92
C ASP A 462 23.17 -19.54 7.49
N ASN A 463 22.95 -20.65 6.79
CA ASN A 463 21.63 -21.07 6.32
C ASN A 463 20.77 -21.63 7.44
N GLU A 464 21.37 -22.39 8.37
CA GLU A 464 20.65 -22.85 9.55
C GLU A 464 20.26 -21.67 10.47
N ASP A 465 21.08 -20.62 10.54
CA ASP A 465 20.74 -19.37 11.22
C ASP A 465 19.60 -18.60 10.53
N ALA A 466 19.66 -18.43 9.20
CA ALA A 466 18.57 -17.87 8.42
C ALA A 466 17.26 -18.65 8.61
N ALA A 467 17.33 -19.98 8.61
CA ALA A 467 16.18 -20.83 8.81
C ALA A 467 15.53 -20.64 10.19
N ARG A 468 16.30 -20.43 11.26
CA ARG A 468 15.75 -20.09 12.59
C ARG A 468 15.02 -18.75 12.60
N HIS A 469 15.54 -17.73 11.92
CA HIS A 469 14.85 -16.45 11.80
C HIS A 469 13.53 -16.59 11.04
N ILE A 470 13.54 -17.33 9.92
CA ILE A 470 12.34 -17.64 9.14
C ILE A 470 11.34 -18.46 9.96
N ASP A 471 11.79 -19.42 10.79
CA ASP A 471 10.92 -20.16 11.71
C ASP A 471 10.22 -19.22 12.71
N GLY A 472 10.93 -18.20 13.20
CA GLY A 472 10.36 -17.15 14.05
C GLY A 472 9.30 -16.30 13.35
N GLN A 473 9.59 -15.87 12.11
CA GLN A 473 8.60 -15.17 11.25
C GLN A 473 7.37 -16.06 11.00
N LEU A 474 7.58 -17.34 10.70
CA LEU A 474 6.52 -18.29 10.44
C LEU A 474 5.67 -18.54 11.70
N ALA A 475 6.26 -18.60 12.89
CA ALA A 475 5.51 -18.74 14.14
C ALA A 475 4.51 -17.57 14.35
N VAL A 476 4.89 -16.35 13.98
CA VAL A 476 3.98 -15.20 13.95
C VAL A 476 2.89 -15.41 12.90
N LEU A 477 3.26 -15.68 11.65
CA LEU A 477 2.32 -15.82 10.54
C LEU A 477 1.27 -16.92 10.80
N LEU A 478 1.68 -18.09 11.29
CA LEU A 478 0.77 -19.20 11.61
C LEU A 478 -0.23 -18.80 12.71
N ARG A 479 0.24 -18.09 13.75
CA ARG A 479 -0.63 -17.60 14.83
C ARG A 479 -1.62 -16.56 14.33
N GLU A 480 -1.18 -15.60 13.51
CA GLU A 480 -2.00 -14.48 13.04
C GLU A 480 -3.00 -14.87 11.94
N THR A 481 -2.73 -15.94 11.18
CA THR A 481 -3.55 -16.37 10.02
C THR A 481 -4.31 -17.68 10.26
N GLY A 482 -3.94 -18.44 11.30
CA GLY A 482 -4.45 -19.78 11.55
C GLY A 482 -4.03 -20.82 10.50
N LEU A 483 -3.06 -20.50 9.63
CA LEU A 483 -2.43 -21.49 8.75
C LEU A 483 -1.72 -22.55 9.59
N LYS A 484 -1.61 -23.76 9.05
CA LYS A 484 -0.86 -24.87 9.64
C LYS A 484 0.49 -25.02 8.93
N PRO A 485 1.53 -25.53 9.62
CA PRO A 485 2.85 -25.75 9.02
C PRO A 485 2.81 -26.55 7.71
N ARG A 486 1.91 -27.53 7.60
CA ARG A 486 1.73 -28.37 6.40
C ARG A 486 1.08 -27.67 5.21
N GLU A 487 0.52 -26.48 5.41
CA GLU A 487 -0.12 -25.68 4.36
C GLU A 487 0.87 -24.72 3.70
N ILE A 488 2.06 -24.54 4.28
CA ILE A 488 3.08 -23.61 3.79
C ILE A 488 3.78 -24.20 2.57
N VAL A 489 3.94 -23.37 1.54
CA VAL A 489 4.76 -23.67 0.37
C VAL A 489 6.20 -23.25 0.70
N ARG A 490 7.14 -24.19 0.71
CA ARG A 490 8.55 -23.92 0.99
C ARG A 490 9.35 -23.84 -0.30
N LEU A 491 10.10 -22.76 -0.49
CA LEU A 491 10.86 -22.50 -1.71
C LEU A 491 12.37 -22.43 -1.42
N PRO A 492 13.24 -23.17 -2.13
CA PRO A 492 14.64 -23.30 -1.79
C PRO A 492 15.43 -22.00 -2.01
N VAL A 493 15.97 -21.40 -0.95
CA VAL A 493 16.80 -20.19 -1.03
C VAL A 493 18.02 -20.35 -0.14
N LEU A 494 19.22 -20.17 -0.71
CA LEU A 494 20.47 -20.13 0.05
C LEU A 494 20.73 -18.73 0.56
N TYR A 495 21.30 -18.61 1.75
CA TYR A 495 21.71 -17.35 2.38
C TYR A 495 23.18 -17.41 2.79
N TYR A 496 23.76 -16.23 3.02
CA TYR A 496 25.05 -16.07 3.67
C TYR A 496 25.08 -14.78 4.47
N ARG A 497 25.98 -14.71 5.46
CA ARG A 497 26.13 -13.53 6.33
C ARG A 497 27.15 -12.55 5.77
N VAL A 498 26.80 -11.28 5.78
CA VAL A 498 27.65 -10.15 5.39
C VAL A 498 27.80 -9.14 6.52
N GLU A 499 28.90 -8.40 6.50
CA GLU A 499 29.10 -7.26 7.39
C GLU A 499 28.08 -6.14 7.06
N ALA A 500 27.44 -5.59 8.09
CA ALA A 500 26.41 -4.56 7.93
C ALA A 500 26.94 -3.12 8.18
N GLY A 501 28.26 -2.96 8.25
CA GLY A 501 28.96 -1.75 8.66
C GLY A 501 29.66 -1.89 10.01
N GLU A 502 30.58 -0.97 10.30
CA GLU A 502 31.40 -1.01 11.52
C GLU A 502 30.54 -1.01 12.80
N GLY A 503 30.81 -1.95 13.70
CA GLY A 503 30.10 -2.09 14.98
C GLY A 503 28.66 -2.62 14.88
N ARG A 504 28.19 -3.02 13.69
CA ARG A 504 26.84 -3.57 13.49
C ARG A 504 26.89 -5.11 13.42
N PRO A 505 25.85 -5.81 13.90
CA PRO A 505 25.79 -7.26 13.76
C PRO A 505 25.77 -7.64 12.27
N ARG A 506 26.46 -8.73 11.92
CA ARG A 506 26.38 -9.32 10.58
C ARG A 506 24.93 -9.72 10.28
N ARG A 507 24.50 -9.45 9.05
CA ARG A 507 23.14 -9.68 8.53
C ARG A 507 23.18 -10.66 7.37
N HIS A 508 22.05 -11.20 6.98
CA HIS A 508 21.95 -12.11 5.85
C HIS A 508 21.54 -11.38 4.58
N ILE A 509 22.01 -11.92 3.45
CA ILE A 509 21.46 -11.68 2.13
C ILE A 509 21.28 -13.03 1.42
N ALA A 510 20.40 -13.05 0.42
CA ALA A 510 20.20 -14.22 -0.40
C ALA A 510 21.46 -14.50 -1.24
N LEU A 511 22.02 -15.71 -1.12
CA LEU A 511 23.12 -16.20 -1.95
C LEU A 511 22.62 -16.64 -3.33
N SER A 512 21.47 -17.31 -3.36
CA SER A 512 20.74 -17.64 -4.58
C SER A 512 19.52 -16.75 -4.68
N PRO A 513 18.99 -16.48 -5.89
CA PRO A 513 17.79 -15.68 -6.05
C PRO A 513 16.64 -16.10 -5.13
N ALA A 514 16.10 -15.14 -4.37
CA ALA A 514 15.06 -15.40 -3.37
C ALA A 514 13.71 -15.67 -4.05
N LEU A 515 13.38 -16.95 -4.22
CA LEU A 515 12.24 -17.41 -5.02
C LEU A 515 10.86 -16.93 -4.56
N ALA A 516 10.72 -16.55 -3.28
CA ALA A 516 9.49 -15.92 -2.79
C ALA A 516 9.33 -14.48 -3.30
N ASN A 517 10.42 -13.76 -3.57
CA ASN A 517 10.44 -12.37 -4.03
C ASN A 517 10.15 -12.28 -5.55
N GLY A 518 9.01 -12.83 -5.97
CA GLY A 518 8.52 -12.81 -7.35
C GLY A 518 7.26 -11.97 -7.50
N LEU A 519 6.79 -11.79 -8.74
CA LEU A 519 5.58 -11.02 -9.03
C LEU A 519 4.39 -11.93 -9.34
N SER A 520 3.32 -11.87 -8.54
CA SER A 520 2.06 -12.51 -8.90
C SER A 520 1.35 -11.73 -10.02
N LEU A 521 1.28 -12.29 -11.22
CA LEU A 521 0.57 -11.69 -12.37
C LEU A 521 -0.93 -12.00 -12.30
N THR A 522 -1.26 -13.22 -11.89
CA THR A 522 -2.61 -13.67 -11.56
C THR A 522 -2.53 -14.58 -10.34
N ALA A 523 -3.67 -14.95 -9.75
CA ALA A 523 -3.71 -16.00 -8.72
C ALA A 523 -3.16 -17.36 -9.18
N ARG A 524 -2.89 -17.56 -10.49
CA ARG A 524 -2.38 -18.81 -11.06
C ARG A 524 -1.07 -18.66 -11.83
N ASP A 525 -0.51 -17.46 -11.96
CA ASP A 525 0.75 -17.23 -12.67
C ASP A 525 1.67 -16.36 -11.80
N PHE A 526 2.81 -16.92 -11.44
CA PHE A 526 3.81 -16.30 -10.58
C PHE A 526 5.11 -16.12 -11.36
N ALA A 527 5.50 -14.87 -11.58
CA ALA A 527 6.76 -14.49 -12.21
C ALA A 527 7.90 -14.57 -11.20
N ALA A 528 8.53 -15.75 -11.10
CA ALA A 528 9.57 -16.05 -10.12
C ALA A 528 10.97 -15.69 -10.66
N PRO A 529 11.90 -15.24 -9.80
CA PRO A 529 13.30 -15.06 -10.19
C PRO A 529 13.93 -16.39 -10.60
N ALA A 530 14.76 -16.38 -11.64
CA ALA A 530 15.47 -17.58 -12.09
C ALA A 530 16.58 -17.97 -11.08
N PRO A 531 16.58 -19.18 -10.48
CA PRO A 531 17.47 -19.48 -9.35
C PRO A 531 18.91 -19.86 -9.71
N HIS A 532 19.15 -20.31 -10.95
CA HIS A 532 20.44 -20.86 -11.41
C HIS A 532 21.02 -21.90 -10.43
N GLY A 533 20.16 -22.84 -10.01
CA GLY A 533 20.47 -23.86 -9.01
C GLY A 533 21.33 -25.00 -9.58
N PRO A 534 21.77 -25.93 -8.72
CA PRO A 534 22.49 -27.11 -9.19
C PRO A 534 21.60 -27.98 -10.07
N ARG A 535 22.22 -28.70 -11.01
CA ARG A 535 21.55 -29.56 -11.99
C ARG A 535 21.94 -31.01 -11.77
N VAL A 536 20.94 -31.90 -11.77
CA VAL A 536 21.11 -33.35 -11.83
C VAL A 536 20.43 -33.84 -13.11
N ALA A 537 21.15 -34.63 -13.93
CA ALA A 537 20.69 -35.06 -15.25
C ALA A 537 20.18 -33.88 -16.12
N GLY A 538 20.87 -32.72 -16.04
CA GLY A 538 20.54 -31.50 -16.78
C GLY A 538 19.40 -30.65 -16.21
N ARG A 539 18.64 -31.15 -15.23
CA ARG A 539 17.50 -30.45 -14.61
C ARG A 539 17.93 -29.65 -13.39
N ASP A 540 17.62 -28.36 -13.38
CA ASP A 540 17.82 -27.46 -12.22
C ASP A 540 16.89 -27.89 -11.07
N LEU A 541 17.50 -28.25 -9.93
CA LEU A 541 16.79 -28.78 -8.77
C LEU A 541 15.92 -27.72 -8.08
N PHE A 542 16.35 -26.46 -8.06
CA PHE A 542 15.61 -25.38 -7.39
C PHE A 542 14.38 -25.03 -8.22
N ARG A 543 14.51 -24.96 -9.55
CA ARG A 543 13.37 -24.80 -10.46
C ARG A 543 12.37 -25.94 -10.30
N ALA A 544 12.86 -27.17 -10.32
CA ALA A 544 12.02 -28.36 -10.22
C ALA A 544 11.21 -28.39 -8.91
N GLU A 545 11.86 -28.08 -7.79
CA GLU A 545 11.21 -28.06 -6.48
C GLU A 545 10.17 -26.93 -6.37
N THR A 546 10.50 -25.74 -6.90
CA THR A 546 9.59 -24.58 -6.91
C THR A 546 8.33 -24.85 -7.73
N GLU A 547 8.50 -25.37 -8.95
CA GLU A 547 7.39 -25.75 -9.82
C GLU A 547 6.52 -26.81 -9.14
N ARG A 548 7.13 -27.83 -8.53
CA ARG A 548 6.42 -28.88 -7.81
C ARG A 548 5.62 -28.33 -6.63
N ALA A 549 6.23 -27.47 -5.82
CA ALA A 549 5.62 -26.92 -4.61
C ALA A 549 4.44 -25.99 -4.95
N LEU A 550 4.61 -25.09 -5.92
CA LEU A 550 3.56 -24.15 -6.34
C LEU A 550 2.43 -24.81 -7.15
N ALA A 551 2.73 -25.88 -7.89
CA ALA A 551 1.70 -26.64 -8.61
C ALA A 551 0.64 -27.24 -7.69
N THR A 552 0.96 -27.51 -6.41
CA THR A 552 -0.03 -27.98 -5.41
C THR A 552 -1.17 -26.98 -5.20
N GLY A 553 -0.88 -25.68 -5.31
CA GLY A 553 -1.86 -24.60 -5.28
C GLY A 553 -2.44 -24.26 -6.66
N GLY A 554 -2.10 -25.01 -7.70
CA GLY A 554 -2.49 -24.72 -9.08
C GLY A 554 -1.87 -23.42 -9.63
N VAL A 555 -0.68 -23.06 -9.13
CA VAL A 555 0.11 -21.90 -9.56
C VAL A 555 1.18 -22.35 -10.56
N ARG A 556 1.26 -21.65 -11.69
CA ARG A 556 2.29 -21.84 -12.72
C ARG A 556 3.43 -20.88 -12.47
N VAL A 557 4.64 -21.39 -12.59
CA VAL A 557 5.86 -20.58 -12.48
C VAL A 557 6.23 -20.02 -13.86
N ARG A 558 6.51 -18.73 -13.92
CA ARG A 558 7.04 -18.03 -15.08
C ARG A 558 8.42 -17.51 -14.71
N TRP A 559 9.48 -18.12 -15.22
CA TRP A 559 10.85 -17.75 -14.85
C TRP A 559 11.25 -16.41 -15.49
N VAL A 560 11.68 -15.47 -14.66
CA VAL A 560 12.22 -14.16 -15.08
C VAL A 560 13.71 -14.12 -14.80
N GLU A 561 14.52 -13.85 -15.82
CA GLU A 561 15.96 -13.71 -15.70
C GLU A 561 16.29 -12.37 -15.03
N ASN A 562 16.65 -12.39 -13.75
CA ASN A 562 16.88 -11.17 -12.97
C ASN A 562 18.28 -11.13 -12.34
N PHE A 563 19.16 -12.09 -12.65
CA PHE A 563 20.36 -12.32 -11.85
C PHE A 563 21.28 -11.09 -11.86
N SER A 564 21.65 -10.58 -13.04
CA SER A 564 22.47 -9.36 -13.11
C SER A 564 21.66 -8.06 -12.97
N TRP A 565 20.36 -8.09 -13.24
CA TRP A 565 19.54 -6.88 -13.20
C TRP A 565 19.22 -6.50 -11.75
N ALA A 566 18.77 -7.46 -10.95
CA ALA A 566 18.27 -7.23 -9.59
C ALA A 566 19.03 -8.05 -8.52
N HIS A 567 19.23 -9.36 -8.71
CA HIS A 567 19.74 -10.24 -7.64
C HIS A 567 21.08 -9.78 -7.07
N LEU A 568 22.07 -9.51 -7.94
CA LEU A 568 23.38 -8.99 -7.53
C LEU A 568 23.32 -7.59 -6.89
N GLY A 569 22.18 -6.89 -7.01
CA GLY A 569 21.89 -5.61 -6.36
C GLY A 569 21.21 -5.75 -4.99
N GLY A 570 20.87 -6.98 -4.56
CA GLY A 570 20.26 -7.27 -3.26
C GLY A 570 18.72 -7.34 -3.26
N GLY A 571 18.08 -7.53 -4.41
CA GLY A 571 16.63 -7.72 -4.51
C GLY A 571 16.27 -8.59 -5.70
N GLU A 572 14.99 -8.94 -5.90
CA GLU A 572 14.60 -9.85 -6.97
C GLU A 572 13.56 -9.24 -7.93
N VAL A 573 12.78 -10.08 -8.60
CA VAL A 573 11.76 -9.65 -9.56
C VAL A 573 10.71 -8.77 -8.87
N HIS A 574 10.28 -9.12 -7.66
CA HIS A 574 9.33 -8.31 -6.92
C HIS A 574 9.92 -6.93 -6.65
N CYS A 575 11.09 -6.81 -6.03
CA CYS A 575 11.73 -5.52 -5.74
C CYS A 575 11.88 -4.60 -6.98
N ALA A 576 12.21 -5.18 -8.14
CA ALA A 576 12.43 -4.44 -9.39
C ALA A 576 11.14 -4.08 -10.16
N THR A 577 9.99 -4.60 -9.73
CA THR A 577 8.68 -4.39 -10.36
C THR A 577 7.67 -3.89 -9.33
N ASN A 578 6.49 -3.47 -9.78
CA ASN A 578 5.32 -3.24 -8.94
C ASN A 578 4.09 -3.33 -9.85
N ALA A 579 2.90 -3.52 -9.29
CA ALA A 579 1.68 -3.70 -10.06
C ALA A 579 0.51 -2.89 -9.49
N LEU A 580 -0.35 -2.37 -10.35
CA LEU A 580 -1.70 -1.95 -10.00
C LEU A 580 -2.64 -3.12 -10.29
N ARG A 581 -3.38 -3.58 -9.28
CA ARG A 581 -4.19 -4.80 -9.37
C ARG A 581 -5.67 -4.49 -9.53
N GLU A 582 -6.42 -5.48 -9.98
CA GLU A 582 -7.87 -5.42 -10.03
C GLU A 582 -8.46 -5.28 -8.63
N ILE A 583 -9.34 -4.30 -8.45
CA ILE A 583 -9.98 -4.01 -7.18
C ILE A 583 -11.35 -4.69 -7.23
N THR A 584 -11.50 -5.75 -6.43
CA THR A 584 -12.68 -6.63 -6.42
C THR A 584 -13.64 -6.34 -5.30
#